data_AF-A0AAJ2H0M9-F1
#
_entry.id   AF-A0AAJ2H0M9-F1
#
_cell.length_a   1.000
_cell.length_b   1.000
_cell.length_c   1.000
_cell.angle_alpha   90.00
_cell.angle_beta   90.00
_cell.angle_gamma   90.00
#
_symmetry.space_group_name_H-M   'P 1'
#
loop_
_entity.id
_entity.type
_entity.pdbx_description
1 polymer ?
#
loop_
_entity_poly.entity_id
_entity_poly.type
_entity_poly.pdbx_seq_one_letter_code
_entity_poly.pdbx_strand_id
1 'polypeptide(L)'
;DIAAVVERGMTCLDNEQFWGAPNAVRAAIWTLLPGADQGKPDPWQVMKNSAAIGEREGVRLPHALYIIAAQATGDDTKIRDALRTYGKSLGEDKPVNKTYRLVDAIARQMIQNASDRYWTENTGMRTPQDGYDRFWDE
;
A
#
# COMPACT_ATOMS: atom_id res chain seq x y z
N ASP A 1 3.97 22.49 -1.49
CA ASP A 1 3.65 22.52 -2.93
C ASP A 1 3.93 21.19 -3.64
N ILE A 2 5.03 20.47 -3.33
CA ILE A 2 5.39 19.20 -4.00
C ILE A 2 4.22 18.20 -4.07
N ALA A 3 3.52 17.94 -2.96
CA ALA A 3 2.40 16.99 -2.94
C ALA A 3 1.24 17.39 -3.88
N ALA A 4 0.92 18.68 -3.98
CA ALA A 4 -0.13 19.16 -4.88
C ALA A 4 0.30 19.05 -6.36
N VAL A 5 1.59 19.28 -6.66
CA VAL A 5 2.15 19.07 -8.00
C VAL A 5 2.10 17.59 -8.39
N VAL A 6 2.50 16.70 -7.48
CA VAL A 6 2.46 15.25 -7.70
C VAL A 6 1.04 14.77 -7.92
N GLU A 7 0.08 15.18 -7.08
CA GLU A 7 -1.33 14.77 -7.21
C GLU A 7 -1.90 15.13 -8.58
N ARG A 8 -1.67 16.36 -9.04
CA ARG A 8 -2.10 16.79 -10.38
C ARG A 8 -1.39 16.02 -11.48
N GLY A 9 -0.07 15.80 -11.35
CA GLY A 9 0.71 15.04 -12.33
C GLY A 9 0.25 13.59 -12.49
N MET A 10 -0.17 12.95 -11.39
CA MET A 10 -0.72 11.58 -11.42
C MET A 10 -2.02 11.48 -12.24
N THR A 11 -2.76 12.58 -12.46
CA THR A 11 -3.96 12.57 -13.31
C THR A 11 -3.65 12.36 -14.80
N CYS A 12 -2.40 12.58 -15.23
CA CYS A 12 -1.96 12.39 -16.60
C CYS A 12 -1.49 10.96 -16.91
N LEU A 13 -1.45 10.08 -15.91
CA LEU A 13 -1.00 8.70 -16.05
C LEU A 13 -2.21 7.76 -16.10
N ASP A 14 -2.14 6.75 -16.97
CA ASP A 14 -3.17 5.70 -17.01
C ASP A 14 -3.04 4.78 -15.79
N ASN A 15 -4.13 4.67 -15.02
CA ASN A 15 -4.07 3.95 -13.76
C ASN A 15 -3.90 2.44 -13.94
N GLU A 16 -4.43 1.84 -15.02
CA GLU A 16 -4.29 0.40 -15.25
C GLU A 16 -2.93 0.04 -15.83
N GLN A 17 -2.43 0.84 -16.78
CA GLN A 17 -1.10 0.72 -17.37
C GLN A 17 0.00 0.74 -16.30
N PHE A 18 -0.19 1.54 -15.25
CA PHE A 18 0.72 1.67 -14.11
C PHE A 18 0.19 0.94 -12.85
N TRP A 19 -0.53 -0.16 -13.04
CA TRP A 19 -0.85 -1.17 -12.02
C TRP A 19 -1.59 -0.64 -10.79
N GLY A 20 -2.33 0.46 -10.91
CA GLY A 20 -3.03 1.15 -9.83
C GLY A 20 -2.18 2.16 -9.06
N ALA A 21 -0.88 2.30 -9.36
CA ALA A 21 0.01 3.18 -8.63
C ALA A 21 -0.39 4.67 -8.69
N PRO A 22 -0.82 5.24 -9.83
CA PRO A 22 -1.19 6.66 -9.89
C PRO A 22 -2.31 7.03 -8.90
N ASN A 23 -3.40 6.25 -8.85
CA ASN A 23 -4.48 6.52 -7.90
C ASN A 23 -4.09 6.21 -6.46
N ALA A 24 -3.26 5.20 -6.20
CA ALA A 24 -2.74 4.95 -4.86
C ALA A 24 -1.89 6.12 -4.33
N VAL A 25 -1.05 6.73 -5.18
CA VAL A 25 -0.26 7.93 -4.82
C VAL A 25 -1.20 9.10 -4.50
N ARG A 26 -2.21 9.34 -5.34
CA ARG A 26 -3.18 10.43 -5.10
C ARG A 26 -3.93 10.22 -3.79
N ALA A 27 -4.42 9.00 -3.54
CA ALA A 27 -5.11 8.66 -2.31
C ALA A 27 -4.21 8.83 -1.07
N ALA A 28 -2.95 8.40 -1.13
CA ALA A 28 -1.98 8.62 -0.06
C ALA A 28 -1.74 10.12 0.20
N ILE A 29 -1.74 10.97 -0.83
CA ILE A 29 -1.64 12.43 -0.65
C ILE A 29 -2.88 12.98 0.06
N TRP A 30 -4.08 12.47 -0.25
CA TRP A 30 -5.32 12.90 0.38
C TRP A 30 -5.38 12.52 1.86
N THR A 31 -4.76 11.42 2.29
CA THR A 31 -4.69 11.05 3.71
C THR A 31 -3.68 11.89 4.49
N LEU A 32 -2.62 12.38 3.83
CA LEU A 32 -1.54 13.13 4.49
C LEU A 32 -1.85 14.63 4.63
N LEU A 33 -2.60 15.21 3.69
CA LEU A 33 -2.87 16.65 3.66
C LEU A 33 -4.26 16.96 4.22
N PRO A 34 -4.37 17.76 5.30
CA PRO A 34 -5.66 18.15 5.86
C PRO A 34 -6.58 18.80 4.82
N GLY A 35 -7.78 18.25 4.64
CA GLY A 35 -8.80 18.75 3.72
C GLY A 35 -8.54 18.45 2.24
N ALA A 36 -7.46 17.76 1.88
CA ALA A 36 -7.18 17.39 0.49
C ALA A 36 -8.13 16.30 -0.04
N ASP A 37 -8.84 15.60 0.83
CA ASP A 37 -9.88 14.62 0.55
C ASP A 37 -11.25 15.24 0.23
N GLN A 38 -11.46 16.54 0.48
CA GLN A 38 -12.74 17.20 0.24
C GLN A 38 -13.21 17.03 -1.21
N GLY A 39 -14.44 16.53 -1.36
CA GLY A 39 -15.07 16.26 -2.66
C GLY A 39 -14.50 15.06 -3.42
N LYS A 40 -13.65 14.23 -2.79
CA LYS A 40 -13.01 13.06 -3.40
C LYS A 40 -13.56 11.76 -2.80
N PRO A 41 -13.39 10.62 -3.50
CA PRO A 41 -13.71 9.31 -2.94
C PRO A 41 -12.87 9.02 -1.69
N ASP A 42 -13.34 8.09 -0.85
CA ASP A 42 -12.57 7.63 0.32
C ASP A 42 -11.17 7.13 -0.11
N PRO A 43 -10.08 7.76 0.39
CA PRO A 43 -8.73 7.40 -0.02
C PRO A 43 -8.37 5.96 0.33
N TRP A 44 -8.90 5.41 1.42
CA TRP A 44 -8.60 4.03 1.81
C TRP A 44 -9.25 3.03 0.85
N GLN A 45 -10.50 3.27 0.45
CA GLN A 45 -11.13 2.48 -0.60
C GLN A 45 -10.41 2.63 -1.95
N VAL A 46 -9.93 3.82 -2.32
CA VAL A 46 -9.14 4.03 -3.55
C VAL A 46 -7.84 3.23 -3.51
N MET A 47 -7.15 3.19 -2.36
CA MET A 47 -5.94 2.39 -2.19
C MET A 47 -6.23 0.88 -2.25
N LYS A 48 -7.33 0.40 -1.67
CA LYS A 48 -7.77 -1.02 -1.82
C LYS A 48 -8.06 -1.39 -3.27
N ASN A 49 -8.78 -0.53 -3.99
CA ASN A 49 -9.07 -0.75 -5.40
C ASN A 49 -7.78 -0.75 -6.23
N SER A 50 -6.84 0.14 -5.91
CA SER A 50 -5.54 0.22 -6.57
C SER A 50 -4.67 -1.00 -6.27
N ALA A 51 -4.70 -1.51 -5.04
CA ALA A 51 -4.06 -2.77 -4.65
C ALA A 51 -4.59 -3.94 -5.48
N ALA A 52 -5.92 -4.05 -5.64
CA ALA A 52 -6.52 -5.09 -6.47
C ALA A 52 -6.06 -5.04 -7.95
N ILE A 53 -5.82 -3.84 -8.50
CA ILE A 53 -5.21 -3.70 -9.84
C ILE A 53 -3.77 -4.22 -9.81
N GLY A 54 -2.97 -3.79 -8.82
CA GLY A 54 -1.58 -4.24 -8.66
C GLY A 54 -1.45 -5.76 -8.52
N GLU A 55 -2.39 -6.41 -7.83
CA GLU A 55 -2.46 -7.87 -7.73
C GLU A 55 -2.68 -8.53 -9.09
N ARG A 56 -3.65 -8.03 -9.87
CA ARG A 56 -3.97 -8.55 -11.21
C ARG A 56 -2.82 -8.37 -12.19
N GLU A 57 -2.16 -7.22 -12.14
CA GLU A 57 -1.04 -6.91 -13.04
C GLU A 57 0.30 -7.50 -12.58
N GLY A 58 0.34 -8.10 -11.38
CA GLY A 58 1.52 -8.71 -10.78
C GLY A 58 2.58 -7.72 -10.30
N VAL A 59 2.19 -6.49 -9.96
CA VAL A 59 3.07 -5.44 -9.41
C VAL A 59 2.44 -4.79 -8.17
N ARG A 60 2.95 -5.15 -6.98
CA ARG A 60 2.34 -4.79 -5.68
C ARG A 60 2.75 -3.40 -5.14
N LEU A 61 3.21 -2.51 -6.00
CA LEU A 61 3.54 -1.13 -5.61
C LEU A 61 2.37 -0.39 -4.90
N PRO A 62 1.10 -0.54 -5.32
CA PRO A 62 -0.01 0.08 -4.60
C PRO A 62 -0.19 -0.44 -3.16
N HIS A 63 0.16 -1.71 -2.87
CA HIS A 63 0.14 -2.21 -1.48
C HIS A 63 1.17 -1.48 -0.62
N ALA A 64 2.36 -1.23 -1.16
CA ALA A 64 3.40 -0.49 -0.43
C ALA A 64 2.94 0.94 -0.11
N LEU A 65 2.33 1.61 -1.08
CA LEU A 65 1.75 2.95 -0.88
C LEU A 65 0.64 2.94 0.17
N TYR A 66 -0.23 1.93 0.14
CA TYR A 66 -1.30 1.78 1.11
C TYR A 66 -0.75 1.58 2.54
N ILE A 67 0.21 0.67 2.71
CA ILE A 67 0.80 0.39 4.03
C ILE A 67 1.55 1.60 4.57
N ILE A 68 2.31 2.32 3.73
CA ILE A 68 3.02 3.54 4.14
C ILE A 68 2.04 4.65 4.53
N ALA A 69 0.96 4.83 3.75
CA ALA A 69 -0.07 5.80 4.09
C ALA A 69 -0.76 5.44 5.42
N ALA A 70 -1.07 4.17 5.65
CA ALA A 70 -1.64 3.69 6.90
C ALA A 70 -0.68 3.90 8.08
N GLN A 71 0.60 3.56 7.91
CA GLN A 71 1.63 3.75 8.93
C GLN A 71 1.77 5.23 9.33
N ALA A 72 1.67 6.15 8.37
CA ALA A 72 1.74 7.58 8.65
C ALA A 72 0.59 8.10 9.53
N THR A 73 -0.54 7.37 9.63
CA THR A 73 -1.65 7.75 10.52
C THR A 73 -1.47 7.31 11.96
N GLY A 74 -0.64 6.29 12.22
CA GLY A 74 -0.54 5.64 13.53
C GLY A 74 -1.80 4.85 13.95
N ASP A 75 -2.77 4.66 13.06
CA ASP A 75 -4.00 3.89 13.34
C ASP A 75 -3.76 2.41 13.07
N ASP A 76 -3.68 1.63 14.14
CA ASP A 76 -3.49 0.16 14.11
C ASP A 76 -4.49 -0.53 13.20
N THR A 77 -5.75 -0.08 13.20
CA THR A 77 -6.80 -0.69 12.38
C THR A 77 -6.45 -0.61 10.90
N LYS A 78 -5.94 0.55 10.46
CA LYS A 78 -5.56 0.78 9.06
C LYS A 78 -4.27 0.06 8.69
N ILE A 79 -3.29 0.05 9.59
CA ILE A 79 -2.02 -0.66 9.38
C ILE A 79 -2.29 -2.15 9.20
N ARG A 80 -3.05 -2.75 10.12
CA ARG A 80 -3.38 -4.18 10.09
C ARG A 80 -4.23 -4.53 8.86
N ASP A 81 -5.21 -3.71 8.50
CA ASP A 81 -6.03 -3.90 7.28
C ASP A 81 -5.17 -3.85 6.00
N ALA A 82 -4.23 -2.91 5.91
CA ALA A 82 -3.33 -2.80 4.76
C ALA A 82 -2.35 -4.00 4.68
N LEU A 83 -1.78 -4.42 5.82
CA LEU A 83 -0.90 -5.60 5.91
C LEU A 83 -1.65 -6.89 5.56
N ARG A 84 -2.87 -7.10 6.07
CA ARG A 84 -3.72 -8.26 5.72
C ARG A 84 -4.08 -8.26 4.24
N THR A 85 -4.37 -7.09 3.68
CA THR A 85 -4.64 -6.96 2.25
C THR A 85 -3.41 -7.38 1.44
N TYR A 86 -2.20 -7.01 1.88
CA TYR A 86 -0.97 -7.53 1.27
C TYR A 86 -0.74 -9.03 1.49
N GLY A 87 -0.98 -9.58 2.69
CA GLY A 87 -0.85 -11.02 2.97
C GLY A 87 -1.69 -11.85 2.00
N LYS A 88 -2.95 -11.45 1.77
CA LYS A 88 -3.87 -12.05 0.78
C LYS A 88 -3.41 -11.91 -0.68
N SER A 89 -2.48 -11.01 -0.98
CA SER A 89 -1.91 -10.86 -2.32
C SER A 89 -0.82 -11.89 -2.63
N LEU A 90 -0.33 -12.62 -1.62
CA LEU A 90 0.77 -13.58 -1.73
C LEU A 90 0.33 -14.99 -2.15
N GLY A 91 -0.97 -15.19 -2.41
CA GLY A 91 -1.52 -16.47 -2.89
C GLY A 91 -0.91 -16.92 -4.23
N GLU A 92 -0.88 -18.23 -4.45
CA GLU A 92 -0.28 -18.85 -5.64
C GLU A 92 -0.96 -18.44 -6.96
N ASP A 93 -2.22 -17.98 -6.89
CA ASP A 93 -3.02 -17.51 -8.02
C ASP A 93 -2.63 -16.11 -8.53
N LYS A 94 -1.71 -15.40 -7.85
CA LYS A 94 -1.32 -14.02 -8.15
C LYS A 94 0.18 -13.91 -8.44
N PRO A 95 0.66 -14.43 -9.58
CA PRO A 95 2.10 -14.44 -9.88
C PRO A 95 2.66 -13.02 -10.06
N VAL A 96 3.95 -12.85 -9.74
CA VAL A 96 4.68 -11.59 -10.01
C VAL A 96 4.87 -11.40 -11.51
N ASN A 97 4.68 -10.17 -11.99
CA ASN A 97 4.91 -9.79 -13.37
C ASN A 97 6.39 -9.96 -13.75
N LYS A 98 6.68 -10.75 -14.79
CA LYS A 98 8.07 -11.06 -15.19
C LYS A 98 8.85 -9.85 -15.70
N THR A 99 8.18 -8.87 -16.29
CA THR A 99 8.80 -7.65 -16.82
C THR A 99 9.13 -6.67 -15.70
N TYR A 100 8.25 -6.55 -14.70
CA TYR A 100 8.35 -5.56 -13.64
C TYR A 100 8.76 -6.13 -12.28
N ARG A 101 9.45 -7.28 -12.27
CA ARG A 101 9.89 -7.98 -11.05
C ARG A 101 10.69 -7.10 -10.09
N LEU A 102 11.51 -6.20 -10.62
CA LEU A 102 12.30 -5.28 -9.79
C LEU A 102 11.39 -4.32 -9.01
N VAL A 103 10.34 -3.81 -9.65
CA VAL A 103 9.39 -2.89 -9.01
C VAL A 103 8.62 -3.60 -7.91
N ASP A 104 8.14 -4.82 -8.18
CA ASP A 104 7.46 -5.65 -7.18
C ASP A 104 8.39 -6.01 -6.00
N ALA A 105 9.67 -6.32 -6.28
CA ALA A 105 10.66 -6.60 -5.24
C ALA A 105 10.93 -5.37 -4.35
N ILE A 106 11.00 -4.17 -4.93
CA ILE A 106 11.13 -2.92 -4.16
C ILE A 106 9.89 -2.71 -3.29
N ALA A 107 8.68 -2.88 -3.85
CA ALA A 107 7.44 -2.77 -3.10
C ALA A 107 7.42 -3.75 -1.92
N ARG A 108 7.80 -5.01 -2.15
CA ARG A 108 7.92 -6.04 -1.11
C ARG A 108 8.91 -5.67 -0.01
N GLN A 109 10.05 -5.06 -0.37
CA GLN A 109 11.04 -4.59 0.61
C GLN A 109 10.49 -3.44 1.46
N MET A 110 9.76 -2.49 0.85
CA MET A 110 9.11 -1.39 1.57
C MET A 110 8.05 -1.91 2.55
N ILE A 111 7.24 -2.88 2.11
CA ILE A 111 6.21 -3.51 2.94
C ILE A 111 6.81 -4.29 4.10
N GLN A 112 7.85 -5.10 3.85
CA GLN A 112 8.54 -5.84 4.90
C GLN A 112 9.14 -4.87 5.93
N ASN A 113 9.73 -3.76 5.50
CA ASN A 113 10.29 -2.77 6.42
C ASN A 113 9.21 -2.11 7.29
N ALA A 114 8.07 -1.73 6.70
CA ALA A 114 6.95 -1.17 7.45
C ALA A 114 6.37 -2.17 8.46
N SER A 115 6.23 -3.44 8.05
CA SER A 115 5.77 -4.51 8.93
C SER A 115 6.77 -4.80 10.06
N ASP A 116 8.06 -4.91 9.74
CA ASP A 116 9.10 -5.17 10.74
C ASP A 116 9.11 -4.08 11.81
N ARG A 117 8.97 -2.83 11.39
CA ARG A 117 8.85 -1.70 12.30
C ARG A 117 7.60 -1.82 13.17
N TYR A 118 6.45 -2.11 12.59
CA TYR A 118 5.20 -2.29 13.32
C TYR A 118 5.31 -3.40 14.40
N TRP A 119 5.88 -4.55 14.04
CA TRP A 119 6.11 -5.64 14.98
C TRP A 119 7.14 -5.31 16.05
N THR A 120 8.22 -4.62 15.69
CA THR A 120 9.29 -4.27 16.62
C THR A 120 8.80 -3.26 17.65
N GLU A 121 8.02 -2.27 17.24
CA GLU A 121 7.47 -1.24 18.13
C GLU A 121 6.51 -1.84 19.18
N ASN A 122 5.84 -2.95 18.87
CA ASN A 122 4.82 -3.54 19.75
C ASN A 122 5.30 -4.78 20.53
N THR A 123 6.20 -5.58 19.97
CA THR A 123 6.63 -6.88 20.53
C THR A 123 8.13 -7.01 20.74
N GLY A 124 8.92 -6.08 20.19
CA GLY A 124 10.39 -6.16 20.19
C GLY A 124 10.97 -7.17 19.19
N MET A 125 10.14 -7.78 18.32
CA MET A 125 10.57 -8.75 17.31
C MET A 125 10.23 -8.27 15.90
N ARG A 126 10.93 -8.80 14.89
CA ARG A 126 10.58 -8.60 13.48
C ARG A 126 9.31 -9.36 13.11
N THR A 127 8.75 -9.04 11.95
CA THR A 127 7.55 -9.72 11.43
C THR A 127 7.76 -11.23 11.34
N PRO A 128 6.93 -12.06 11.98
CA PRO A 128 6.96 -13.52 11.82
C PRO A 128 6.45 -13.94 10.43
N GLN A 129 6.54 -15.23 10.12
CA GLN A 129 6.19 -15.75 8.78
C GLN A 129 4.73 -15.45 8.37
N ASP A 130 3.80 -15.50 9.33
CA ASP A 130 2.37 -15.18 9.18
C ASP A 130 2.02 -13.76 9.68
N GLY A 131 3.02 -12.92 9.93
CA GLY A 131 2.86 -11.61 10.59
C GLY A 131 2.19 -10.52 9.75
N TYR A 132 1.76 -10.84 8.53
CA TYR A 132 0.85 -10.00 7.73
C TYR A 132 -0.63 -10.32 8.02
N ASP A 133 -0.90 -11.55 8.47
CA ASP A 133 -2.24 -12.12 8.61
C ASP A 133 -2.66 -12.36 10.05
N ARG A 134 -1.72 -12.52 10.99
CA ARG A 134 -2.02 -12.71 12.40
C ARG A 134 -1.14 -11.85 13.28
N PHE A 135 -1.75 -11.04 14.14
CA PHE A 135 -1.05 -10.12 15.02
C PHE A 135 -0.90 -10.71 16.44
N TRP A 136 -0.03 -10.13 17.26
CA TRP A 136 0.38 -10.69 18.56
C TRP A 136 -0.74 -10.74 19.61
N ASP A 137 -1.81 -9.96 19.41
CA ASP A 137 -2.96 -9.82 20.30
C ASP A 137 -4.23 -10.50 19.75
N GLU A 138 -4.07 -11.46 18.84
CA GLU A 138 -5.14 -12.21 18.16
C GLU A 138 -5.15 -13.74 18.36
#